data_AF-A0A971MIU9-F1
#
_entry.id   AF-A0A971MIU9-F1
#
_cell.length_a   1.000
_cell.length_b   1.000
_cell.length_c   1.000
_cell.angle_alpha   90.00
_cell.angle_beta   90.00
_cell.angle_gamma   90.00
#
_symmetry.space_group_name_H-M   'P 1'
#
loop_
_entity.id
_entity.type
_entity.pdbx_description
1 polymer ?
#
loop_
_entity_poly.entity_id
_entity_poly.type
_entity_poly.pdbx_seq_one_letter_code
_entity_poly.pdbx_strand_id
1 'polypeptide(L)' 'MKIALVTETFLPSTDGVVTRLTNAVDYMVGNGHEVIIICPDIEGIEEEYNG' A
#
# COMPACT_ATOMS: atom_id res chain seq x y z
N MET A 1 -13.59 2.24 -7.30
CA MET A 1 -12.92 1.81 -8.57
C MET A 1 -11.88 0.75 -8.23
N LYS A 2 -11.38 -0.01 -9.21
CA LYS A 2 -10.22 -0.90 -9.02
C LYS A 2 -8.94 -0.12 -9.35
N ILE A 3 -7.99 -0.08 -8.44
CA ILE A 3 -6.75 0.71 -8.52
C ILE A 3 -5.56 -0.22 -8.26
N ALA A 4 -4.54 -0.17 -9.12
CA ALA A 4 -3.28 -0.89 -8.92
C ALA A 4 -2.14 0.11 -8.75
N LEU A 5 -1.39 0.00 -7.66
CA LEU A 5 -0.23 0.83 -7.35
C LEU A 5 1.03 -0.02 -7.45
N VAL A 6 1.98 0.37 -8.29
CA VAL A 6 3.27 -0.33 -8.45
C VAL A 6 4.36 0.52 -7.81
N THR A 7 5.13 -0.05 -6.89
CA THR A 7 6.14 0.66 -6.11
C THR A 7 7.37 -0.21 -5.88
N GLU A 8 8.53 0.42 -5.68
CA GLU A 8 9.77 -0.29 -5.34
C GLU A 8 9.80 -0.82 -3.90
N THR A 9 9.04 -0.20 -3.00
CA THR A 9 8.93 -0.57 -1.59
C THR A 9 7.54 -0.23 -1.08
N PHE A 10 7.10 -1.02 -0.09
CA PHE A 10 5.94 -0.70 0.73
C PHE A 10 6.28 -0.96 2.21
N LEU A 11 5.28 -1.24 3.05
CA LEU A 11 5.49 -1.72 4.41
C LEU A 11 6.51 -2.86 4.44
N PRO A 12 7.25 -3.07 5.56
CA PRO A 12 7.19 -2.32 6.82
C PRO A 12 8.11 -1.08 6.85
N SER A 13 8.70 -0.66 5.73
CA SER A 13 9.55 0.56 5.72
C SER A 13 8.75 1.78 6.21
N THR A 14 9.41 2.68 6.93
CA THR A 14 8.80 3.90 7.50
C THR A 14 9.37 5.18 6.89
N ASP A 15 9.91 5.11 5.68
CA ASP A 15 10.37 6.28 4.96
C ASP A 15 9.21 7.19 4.53
N GLY A 16 9.55 8.34 3.96
CA GLY A 16 8.56 9.31 3.49
C GLY A 16 7.71 8.81 2.32
N VAL A 17 8.24 7.88 1.50
CA VAL A 17 7.52 7.31 0.35
C VAL A 17 6.43 6.38 0.85
N VAL A 18 6.77 5.44 1.74
CA VAL A 18 5.78 4.51 2.32
C VAL A 18 4.73 5.30 3.10
N THR A 19 5.12 6.25 3.93
CA THR A 19 4.18 7.08 4.69
C THR A 19 3.17 7.79 3.78
N ARG A 20 3.62 8.38 2.67
CA ARG A 20 2.75 9.05 1.70
C ARG A 20 1.83 8.06 0.99
N LEU A 21 2.36 6.91 0.60
CA LEU A 21 1.63 5.87 -0.11
C LEU A 21 0.53 5.27 0.79
N THR A 22 0.85 4.94 2.03
CA THR A 22 -0.10 4.43 3.04
C THR A 22 -1.27 5.39 3.24
N ASN A 23 -1.01 6.68 3.50
CA ASN A 23 -2.08 7.68 3.63
C ASN A 23 -2.96 7.79 2.37
N ALA A 24 -2.37 7.64 1.18
CA ALA A 24 -3.12 7.66 -0.07
C ALA A 24 -4.00 6.41 -0.22
N VAL A 25 -3.50 5.24 0.17
CA VAL A 25 -4.24 3.98 0.19
C VAL A 25 -5.40 4.07 1.16
N ASP A 26 -5.17 4.53 2.39
CA ASP A 26 -6.22 4.72 3.40
C ASP A 26 -7.35 5.63 2.89
N TYR A 27 -6.97 6.74 2.24
CA TYR A 27 -7.94 7.64 1.62
C TYR A 27 -8.73 6.94 0.51
N MET A 28 -8.08 6.21 -0.40
CA MET A 28 -8.76 5.53 -1.51
C MET A 28 -9.70 4.43 -1.01
N VAL A 29 -9.26 3.60 -0.07
CA VAL A 29 -10.07 2.55 0.57
C VAL A 29 -11.25 3.18 1.31
N GLY A 30 -11.02 4.25 2.08
CA GLY A 30 -12.07 5.01 2.76
C GLY A 30 -13.13 5.62 1.82
N ASN A 31 -12.79 5.84 0.55
CA ASN A 31 -13.73 6.28 -0.50
C ASN A 31 -14.36 5.11 -1.29
N GLY A 32 -14.25 3.87 -0.79
CA GLY A 32 -14.84 2.68 -1.41
C GLY A 32 -14.12 2.23 -2.68
N HIS A 33 -12.81 2.49 -2.78
CA HIS A 33 -11.98 1.95 -3.86
C HIS A 33 -11.31 0.64 -3.42
N GLU A 34 -11.17 -0.28 -4.37
CA GLU A 34 -10.43 -1.53 -4.21
C GLU A 34 -9.01 -1.26 -4.71
N VAL A 35 -8.02 -1.38 -3.81
CA VAL A 35 -6.63 -1.04 -4.08
C VAL A 35 -5.78 -2.29 -3.95
N ILE A 36 -4.93 -2.55 -4.94
CA ILE A 36 -3.86 -3.54 -4.86
C ILE A 36 -2.51 -2.84 -4.94
N ILE A 37 -1.54 -3.32 -4.17
CA ILE A 37 -0.16 -2.84 -4.20
C ILE A 37 0.71 -3.97 -4.76
N ILE A 38 1.53 -3.63 -5.74
CA ILE A 38 2.50 -4.52 -6.36
C ILE A 38 3.87 -3.97 -6.05
N CYS A 39 4.62 -4.70 -5.23
CA CYS A 39 5.99 -4.37 -4.86
C CYS A 39 6.84 -5.64 -4.82
N PRO A 40 8.18 -5.53 -4.75
CA PRO A 40 9.04 -6.67 -4.48
C PRO A 40 8.62 -7.38 -3.20
N ASP A 41 8.74 -8.70 -3.21
CA ASP A 41 8.56 -9.50 -2.01
C ASP A 41 9.68 -9.19 -1.00
N ILE A 42 9.30 -9.06 0.26
CA ILE A 42 10.20 -8.83 1.37
C ILE A 42 9.76 -9.82 2.45
N GLU A 43 10.72 -10.53 3.02
CA GLU A 43 10.47 -11.63 3.94
C GLU A 43 9.73 -11.17 5.22
N GLY A 44 8.65 -11.87 5.60
CA GLY A 44 7.95 -11.64 6.86
C GLY A 44 6.84 -10.58 6.85
N ILE A 45 6.28 -10.25 5.68
CA ILE A 45 5.23 -9.24 5.53
C ILE A 45 3.86 -9.90 5.30
N GLU A 46 2.81 -9.29 5.86
CA GLU A 46 1.43 -9.66 5.60
C GLU A 46 0.99 -9.26 4.18
N GLU A 47 0.32 -10.16 3.48
CA GLU A 47 -0.23 -9.89 2.13
C GLU A 47 -1.43 -8.93 2.15
N GLU A 48 -2.04 -8.74 3.32
CA GLU A 48 -3.21 -7.89 3.51
C GLU A 48 -2.87 -6.70 4.40
N TYR A 49 -3.15 -5.49 3.90
CA TYR A 49 -3.01 -4.26 4.66
C TYR A 49 -4.37 -3.84 5.22
N ASN A 50 -4.46 -3.71 6.54
CA ASN A 50 -5.72 -3.53 7.26
C ASN A 50 -6.07 -2.08 7.63
N GLY A 51 -5.24 -1.09 7.26
CA GLY A 51 -5.46 0.31 7.65
C GLY A 51 -5.13 0.57 9.12
#